data_AF-A0A7V9E139-F1
#
_entry.id   AF-A0A7V9E139-F1
#
_cell.length_a   1.000
_cell.length_b   1.000
_cell.length_c   1.000
_cell.angle_alpha   90.00
_cell.angle_beta   90.00
_cell.angle_gamma   90.00
#
_symmetry.space_group_name_H-M   'P 1'
#
loop_
_entity.id
_entity.type
_entity.pdbx_description
1 polymer ?
#
loop_
_entity_poly.entity_id
_entity_poly.type
_entity_poly.pdbx_seq_one_letter_code
_entity_poly.pdbx_strand_id
1 'polypeptide(L)'
;EDGDAVIYVSEFREWIAAALARDDQARLIGWREFAPHALRAHPTPEHFMPLFVALGAAGKSPRAEFIDAGVDHGVLAMDAYVFWPHARAAEES
;
A
#
# COMPACT_ATOMS: atom_id res chain seq x y z
N GLU A 1 -10.36 2.77 -24.37
CA GLU A 1 -9.08 3.12 -23.69
C GLU A 1 -9.30 3.32 -22.19
N ASP A 2 -10.38 3.99 -21.76
CA ASP A 2 -10.72 4.14 -20.33
C ASP A 2 -10.86 2.83 -19.54
N GLY A 3 -11.38 1.76 -20.15
CA GLY A 3 -11.56 0.47 -19.46
C GLY A 3 -10.25 -0.17 -18.98
N ASP A 4 -9.16 -0.01 -19.74
CA ASP A 4 -7.84 -0.55 -19.35
C ASP A 4 -7.21 0.29 -18.24
N ALA A 5 -7.41 1.61 -18.25
CA ALA A 5 -7.00 2.51 -17.18
C ALA A 5 -7.67 2.15 -15.85
N VAL A 6 -8.99 1.90 -15.87
CA VAL A 6 -9.76 1.51 -14.68
C VAL A 6 -9.24 0.19 -14.11
N ILE A 7 -8.96 -0.81 -14.95
CA ILE A 7 -8.54 -2.15 -14.51
C ILE A 7 -7.17 -2.12 -13.84
N TYR A 8 -6.15 -1.50 -14.45
CA TYR A 8 -4.81 -1.55 -13.87
C TYR A 8 -4.74 -0.81 -12.53
N VAL A 9 -5.48 0.30 -12.42
CA VAL A 9 -5.55 1.10 -11.19
C VAL A 9 -6.22 0.29 -10.09
N SER A 10 -7.38 -0.33 -10.36
CA SER A 10 -8.06 -1.14 -9.36
C SER A 10 -7.21 -2.33 -8.91
N GLU A 11 -6.61 -3.06 -9.85
CA GLU A 11 -5.79 -4.24 -9.54
C GLU A 11 -4.56 -3.90 -8.69
N PHE A 12 -3.87 -2.79 -9.00
CA PHE A 12 -2.73 -2.36 -8.20
C PHE A 12 -3.17 -1.90 -6.80
N ARG A 13 -4.22 -1.08 -6.68
CA ARG A 13 -4.75 -0.61 -5.39
C ARG A 13 -5.17 -1.76 -4.50
N GLU A 14 -5.94 -2.70 -5.04
CA GLU A 14 -6.42 -3.88 -4.32
C GLU A 14 -5.28 -4.77 -3.85
N TRP A 15 -4.24 -4.94 -4.67
CA TRP A 15 -3.06 -5.70 -4.29
C TRP A 15 -2.33 -5.07 -3.10
N ILE A 16 -2.18 -3.74 -3.08
CA ILE A 16 -1.52 -3.01 -2.00
C ILE A 16 -2.33 -3.12 -0.72
N ALA A 17 -3.63 -2.86 -0.78
CA ALA A 17 -4.52 -2.95 0.37
C ALA A 17 -4.52 -4.37 0.97
N ALA A 18 -4.53 -5.40 0.13
CA ALA A 18 -4.48 -6.79 0.56
C ALA A 18 -3.12 -7.16 1.19
N ALA A 19 -2.00 -6.68 0.64
CA ALA A 19 -0.67 -6.92 1.19
C ALA A 19 -0.48 -6.24 2.55
N LEU A 20 -0.96 -5.00 2.71
CA LEU A 20 -0.94 -4.26 3.98
C LEU A 20 -1.86 -4.89 5.02
N ALA A 21 -3.06 -5.32 4.64
CA ALA A 21 -4.00 -5.98 5.55
C ALA A 21 -3.48 -7.32 6.10
N ARG A 22 -2.58 -7.99 5.36
CA ARG A 22 -1.94 -9.25 5.76
C ARG A 22 -0.58 -9.06 6.44
N ASP A 23 -0.11 -7.81 6.59
CA ASP A 23 1.26 -7.50 7.02
C ASP A 23 2.32 -8.28 6.19
N ASP A 24 2.08 -8.44 4.89
CA ASP A 24 2.98 -9.19 3.99
C ASP A 24 4.18 -8.32 3.57
N GLN A 25 5.09 -8.09 4.51
CA GLN A 25 6.26 -7.25 4.33
C GLN A 25 7.13 -7.70 3.14
N ALA A 26 7.25 -9.00 2.91
CA ALA A 26 8.05 -9.54 1.81
C ALA A 26 7.47 -9.11 0.45
N ARG A 27 6.15 -9.24 0.26
CA ARG A 27 5.48 -8.76 -0.95
C ARG A 27 5.58 -7.26 -1.09
N LEU A 28 5.32 -6.51 -0.02
CA LEU A 28 5.37 -5.05 -0.04
C LEU A 28 6.76 -4.55 -0.45
N ILE A 29 7.84 -5.06 0.14
CA ILE A 29 9.21 -4.69 -0.24
C ILE A 29 9.49 -5.09 -1.71
N GLY A 30 9.02 -6.26 -2.12
CA GLY A 30 9.13 -6.76 -3.50
C GLY A 30 8.06 -6.24 -4.47
N TRP A 31 7.37 -5.13 -4.17
CA TRP A 31 6.20 -4.66 -4.94
C TRP A 31 6.45 -4.54 -6.45
N ARG A 32 7.67 -4.16 -6.87
CA ARG A 32 8.02 -4.03 -8.29
C ARG A 32 7.94 -5.35 -9.05
N GLU A 33 8.18 -6.47 -8.37
CA GLU A 33 8.16 -7.82 -8.93
C GLU A 33 6.78 -8.47 -8.77
N PHE A 34 6.13 -8.26 -7.63
CA PHE A 34 4.94 -9.02 -7.25
C PHE A 34 3.61 -8.30 -7.52
N ALA A 35 3.60 -6.97 -7.59
CA ALA A 35 2.37 -6.21 -7.79
C ALA A 35 2.00 -6.16 -9.28
N PRO A 36 0.72 -6.41 -9.63
CA PRO A 36 0.26 -6.24 -10.99
C PRO A 36 0.44 -4.77 -11.39
N HIS A 37 0.93 -4.52 -12.61
CA HIS A 37 1.08 -3.16 -13.16
C HIS A 37 2.00 -2.22 -12.36
N ALA A 38 2.88 -2.75 -11.50
CA ALA A 38 3.75 -1.97 -10.62
C ALA A 38 4.47 -0.82 -11.35
N LEU A 39 5.15 -1.12 -12.45
CA LEU A 39 5.92 -0.14 -13.22
C LEU A 39 5.04 0.80 -14.07
N ARG A 40 3.77 0.43 -14.30
CA ARG A 40 2.79 1.31 -14.95
C ARG A 40 2.21 2.30 -13.94
N ALA A 41 1.87 1.84 -12.74
CA ALA A 41 1.39 2.69 -11.65
C ALA A 41 2.49 3.62 -11.12
N HIS A 42 3.72 3.11 -11.02
CA HIS A 42 4.89 3.82 -10.50
C HIS A 42 6.13 3.49 -11.35
N PRO A 43 6.38 4.24 -12.45
CA PRO A 43 7.56 4.06 -13.29
C PRO A 43 8.87 4.19 -12.50
N THR A 44 8.86 5.09 -11.53
CA THR A 44 9.92 5.35 -10.58
C THR A 44 9.35 5.28 -9.15
N PRO A 45 10.18 4.94 -8.14
CA PRO A 45 9.68 4.58 -6.82
C PRO A 45 9.26 5.77 -5.94
N GLU A 46 9.61 7.01 -6.29
CA GLU A 46 9.62 8.16 -5.38
C GLU A 46 8.25 8.45 -4.78
N HIS A 47 7.18 8.35 -5.58
CA HIS A 47 5.81 8.56 -5.09
C HIS A 47 5.28 7.41 -4.24
N PHE A 48 5.89 6.22 -4.34
CA PHE A 48 5.48 5.05 -3.59
C PHE A 48 6.25 4.90 -2.25
N MET A 49 7.48 5.44 -2.18
CA MET A 49 8.33 5.37 -0.98
C MET A 49 7.71 5.90 0.33
N PRO A 50 6.90 6.97 0.34
CA PRO A 50 6.27 7.46 1.56
C PRO A 50 5.47 6.39 2.32
N LEU A 51 4.86 5.42 1.61
CA LEU A 51 4.14 4.30 2.23
C LEU A 51 5.06 3.51 3.17
N PHE A 52 6.28 3.19 2.73
CA PHE A 52 7.25 2.42 3.53
C PHE A 52 7.82 3.20 4.70
N VAL A 53 7.96 4.52 4.55
CA VAL A 53 8.37 5.39 5.67
C VAL A 53 7.32 5.32 6.78
N ALA A 54 6.04 5.49 6.44
CA ALA A 54 4.95 5.42 7.41
C ALA A 54 4.80 4.02 8.02
N LEU A 55 4.85 2.97 7.19
CA LEU A 55 4.79 1.57 7.63
C LEU A 55 5.95 1.22 8.58
N GLY A 56 7.18 1.61 8.24
CA GLY A 56 8.35 1.38 9.09
C GLY A 56 8.27 2.13 10.43
N ALA A 57 7.73 3.35 10.43
CA ALA A 57 7.52 4.13 11.64
C ALA A 57 6.48 3.51 12.60
N ALA A 58 5.52 2.75 12.07
CA ALA A 58 4.50 2.05 12.86
C ALA A 58 5.05 0.84 13.65
N GLY A 59 6.28 0.40 13.35
CA GLY A 59 6.97 -0.64 14.10
C GLY A 59 6.60 -2.07 13.69
N LYS A 60 6.71 -3.01 14.62
CA LYS A 60 6.47 -4.43 14.35
C LYS A 60 4.97 -4.75 14.33
N SER A 61 4.56 -5.51 13.33
CA SER A 61 3.19 -6.00 13.16
C SER A 61 2.11 -4.92 13.26
N PRO A 62 2.24 -3.80 12.54
CA PRO A 62 1.27 -2.72 12.60
C PRO A 62 -0.06 -3.18 12.01
N ARG A 63 -1.17 -2.67 12.55
CA ARG A 63 -2.46 -2.79 11.89
C ARG A 63 -2.60 -1.66 10.88
N ALA A 64 -2.73 -2.00 9.60
CA ALA A 64 -3.09 -1.04 8.56
C ALA A 64 -4.61 -0.90 8.45
N GLU A 65 -5.08 0.33 8.29
CA GLU A 65 -6.46 0.65 7.96
C GLU A 65 -6.48 1.40 6.63
N PHE A 66 -7.31 0.94 5.70
CA PHE A 66 -7.44 1.51 4.36
C PHE A 66 -8.63 2.47 4.31
N ILE A 67 -8.39 3.66 3.76
CA ILE A 67 -9.40 4.68 3.49
C ILE A 67 -9.45 4.88 1.97
N ASP A 68 -10.54 4.43 1.36
CA ASP A 68 -10.81 4.67 -0.05
C ASP A 68 -11.28 6.12 -0.24
N ALA A 69 -10.42 6.96 -0.81
CA ALA A 69 -10.75 8.34 -1.16
C ALA A 69 -11.00 8.54 -2.67
N GLY A 70 -11.14 7.45 -3.43
CA GLY A 70 -11.44 7.48 -4.85
C GLY A 70 -10.22 7.58 -5.78
N VAL A 71 -10.51 7.76 -7.07
CA VAL A 71 -9.53 7.91 -8.15
C VAL A 71 -9.83 9.19 -8.91
N ASP A 72 -8.88 10.12 -8.91
CA ASP A 72 -8.94 11.34 -9.68
C ASP A 72 -8.35 11.16 -11.08
N HIS A 73 -8.90 11.87 -12.05
CA HIS A 73 -8.46 11.83 -13.45
C HIS A 73 -8.37 10.41 -14.07
N GLY A 74 -9.10 9.44 -13.50
CA GLY A 74 -9.14 8.05 -13.93
C GLY A 74 -7.90 7.21 -13.59
N VAL A 75 -6.79 7.83 -13.15
CA VAL A 75 -5.50 7.14 -12.90
C VAL A 75 -4.82 7.51 -11.59
N LEU A 76 -5.23 8.60 -10.93
CA LEU A 76 -4.62 9.07 -9.70
C LEU A 76 -5.41 8.54 -8.50
N ALA A 77 -4.98 7.40 -7.96
CA ALA A 77 -5.55 6.86 -6.73
C ALA A 77 -5.26 7.80 -5.55
N MET A 78 -6.30 8.16 -4.80
CA MET A 78 -6.21 9.04 -3.62
C MET A 78 -6.18 8.25 -2.31
N ASP A 79 -5.81 6.96 -2.39
CA ASP A 79 -5.76 6.03 -1.27
C ASP A 79 -5.00 6.59 -0.07
N ALA A 80 -5.61 6.47 1.11
CA ALA A 80 -4.97 6.79 2.37
C ALA A 80 -4.91 5.55 3.27
N TYR A 81 -3.81 5.46 4.02
CA TYR A 81 -3.58 4.38 4.98
C TYR A 81 -3.24 4.95 6.34
N VAL A 82 -3.90 4.42 7.38
CA VAL A 82 -3.56 4.69 8.78
C VAL A 82 -2.85 3.47 9.33
N PHE A 83 -1.68 3.68 9.92
CA PHE A 83 -0.90 2.62 10.56
C PHE A 83 -0.99 2.76 12.07
N TRP A 84 -1.65 1.79 12.70
CA TRP A 84 -1.75 1.69 14.14
C TRP A 84 -0.62 0.78 14.66
N PRO A 85 0.27 1.29 15.53
CA PRO A 85 1.27 0.45 16.17
C PRO A 85 0.58 -0.69 16.94
N HIS A 86 1.12 -1.90 16.88
CA HIS A 86 0.70 -2.93 17.81
C HIS A 86 1.11 -2.50 19.22
N ALA A 87 0.18 -2.57 20.19
CA ALA A 87 0.54 -2.34 21.57
C ALA A 87 1.69 -3.29 21.91
N ARG A 88 2.84 -2.75 22.34
CA ARG A 88 3.86 -3.58 22.97
C ARG A 88 3.13 -4.29 24.11
N ALA A 89 3.09 -5.62 24.12
CA ALA A 89 2.79 -6.33 25.34
C ALA A 89 3.71 -5.69 26.39
N ALA A 90 3.11 -5.09 27.42
CA ALA A 90 3.86 -4.40 28.46
C ALA A 90 4.99 -5.34 28.85
N GLU A 91 6.23 -4.89 28.70
CA GLU A 91 7.40 -5.67 29.06
C GLU A 91 7.19 -6.14 30.51
N GLU A 92 6.90 -7.43 30.65
CA GLU A 92 6.74 -8.07 31.95
C GLU A 92 8.04 -7.83 32.72
N SER A 93 7.88 -7.23 33.89
CA SER A 93 8.94 -6.83 34.83
C SER A 93 9.72 -8.00 35.39
#